data_AF-A0AAV1AUX8-F1
#
_entry.id   AF-A0AAV1AUX8-F1
#
_cell.length_a   1.000
_cell.length_b   1.000
_cell.length_c   1.000
_cell.angle_alpha   90.00
_cell.angle_beta   90.00
_cell.angle_gamma   90.00
#
_symmetry.space_group_name_H-M   'P 1'
#
loop_
_entity.id
_entity.type
_entity.pdbx_description
1 polymer ?
#
loop_
_entity_poly.entity_id
_entity_poly.type
_entity_poly.pdbx_seq_one_letter_code
_entity_poly.pdbx_strand_id
1 'polypeptide(L)'
;MEEQRVEGKANSSYNLEPLPISNEDILFCIDIDPQSITRFDAIKQSILLFVNTKLTINPQHRFAFATLSNSVSSLMKEFSSKVESTIAAVRGFSATTSTTQPDLTTLFQLAAREARKSRMQGRILRVILFYCRSTERPQHQWPENQRLFTLDIMYLHDKPGPDNCP
;
A
#
# COMPACT_ATOMS: atom_id res chain seq x y z
N MET A 1 -4.58 -53.23 -38.16
CA MET A 1 -5.14 -52.17 -37.30
C MET A 1 -4.29 -52.16 -36.05
N GLU A 2 -3.25 -51.33 -36.04
CA GLU A 2 -2.40 -51.12 -34.86
C GLU A 2 -2.98 -49.97 -34.04
N GLU A 3 -3.34 -50.24 -32.79
CA GLU A 3 -3.71 -49.22 -31.81
C GLU A 3 -2.44 -48.47 -31.36
N GLN A 4 -2.26 -47.24 -31.85
CA GLN A 4 -1.30 -46.30 -31.27
C GLN A 4 -1.87 -45.75 -29.96
N ARG A 5 -1.27 -46.17 -28.84
CA ARG A 5 -1.40 -45.49 -27.55
C ARG A 5 -0.81 -44.08 -27.68
N VAL A 6 -1.69 -43.08 -27.63
CA VAL A 6 -1.30 -41.68 -27.42
C VAL A 6 -0.80 -41.56 -25.99
N GLU A 7 0.52 -41.46 -25.81
CA GLU A 7 1.12 -41.04 -24.55
C GLU A 7 0.68 -39.60 -24.25
N GLY A 8 -0.22 -39.45 -23.29
CA GLY A 8 -0.60 -38.16 -22.75
C GLY A 8 0.64 -37.51 -22.12
N LYS A 9 1.08 -36.38 -22.70
CA LYS A 9 2.07 -35.49 -22.09
C LYS A 9 1.59 -35.15 -20.68
N ALA A 10 2.29 -35.70 -19.69
CA ALA A 10 2.09 -35.36 -18.29
C ALA A 10 2.21 -33.84 -18.10
N ASN A 11 1.19 -33.26 -17.48
CA ASN A 11 1.13 -31.86 -17.08
C ASN A 11 2.45 -31.43 -16.45
N SER A 12 3.09 -30.39 -17.01
CA SER A 12 4.22 -29.73 -16.36
C SER A 12 3.74 -29.17 -15.02
N SER A 13 4.12 -29.81 -13.93
CA SER A 13 3.87 -29.28 -12.59
C SER A 13 4.56 -27.92 -12.48
N TYR A 14 3.77 -26.86 -12.28
CA TYR A 14 4.30 -25.54 -11.98
C TYR A 14 5.02 -25.59 -10.62
N ASN A 15 6.35 -25.57 -10.62
CA ASN A 15 7.15 -25.38 -9.42
C ASN A 15 7.56 -23.91 -9.33
N LEU A 16 7.09 -23.22 -8.29
CA LEU A 16 7.57 -21.89 -7.95
C LEU A 16 8.81 -22.03 -7.08
N GLU A 17 9.95 -21.57 -7.60
CA GLU A 17 11.18 -21.50 -6.83
C GLU A 17 10.97 -20.62 -5.58
N PRO A 18 11.38 -21.06 -4.38
CA PRO A 18 11.28 -20.25 -3.17
C PRO A 18 12.10 -18.96 -3.34
N LEU A 19 11.43 -17.82 -3.47
CA LEU A 19 12.10 -16.53 -3.49
C LEU A 19 12.43 -16.09 -2.06
N PRO A 20 13.65 -15.58 -1.80
CA PRO A 20 14.03 -15.09 -0.48
C PRO A 20 13.16 -13.88 -0.09
N ILE A 21 12.75 -13.85 1.17
CA ILE A 21 11.97 -12.75 1.74
C ILE A 21 12.88 -11.52 1.78
N SER A 22 12.60 -10.56 0.90
CA SER A 22 13.33 -9.30 0.84
C SER A 22 12.98 -8.41 2.04
N ASN A 23 13.95 -7.64 2.50
CA ASN A 23 13.69 -6.57 3.46
C ASN A 23 12.90 -5.45 2.77
N GLU A 24 11.81 -5.03 3.41
CA GLU A 24 10.89 -4.03 2.86
C GLU A 24 10.84 -2.80 3.75
N ASP A 25 10.84 -1.64 3.09
CA ASP A 25 10.33 -0.40 3.63
C ASP A 25 8.90 -0.23 3.12
N ILE A 26 7.94 -0.15 4.03
CA ILE A 26 6.51 -0.10 3.69
C ILE A 26 5.94 1.24 4.13
N LEU A 27 5.57 2.07 3.16
CA LEU A 27 4.93 3.37 3.37
C LEU A 27 3.42 3.21 3.28
N PHE A 28 2.72 3.39 4.40
CA PHE A 28 1.27 3.50 4.42
C PHE A 28 0.85 4.94 4.12
N CYS A 29 -0.08 5.11 3.18
CA CYS A 29 -0.76 6.36 2.91
C CYS A 29 -2.27 6.16 3.17
N ILE A 30 -2.85 6.95 4.07
CA ILE A 30 -4.25 6.81 4.47
C ILE A 30 -5.02 8.06 4.05
N ASP A 31 -6.08 7.89 3.27
CA ASP A 31 -7.01 8.96 2.93
C ASP A 31 -7.86 9.35 4.15
N ILE A 32 -7.73 10.61 4.54
CA ILE A 32 -8.37 11.18 5.75
C ILE A 32 -9.59 12.04 5.43
N ASP A 33 -10.21 11.80 4.28
CA ASP A 33 -11.50 12.39 3.89
C ASP A 33 -12.63 12.10 4.90
N PRO A 34 -13.64 12.98 5.07
CA PRO A 34 -14.78 12.70 5.93
C PRO A 34 -15.46 11.34 5.68
N GLN A 35 -15.48 10.86 4.43
CA GLN A 35 -16.07 9.57 4.10
C GLN A 35 -15.35 8.40 4.81
N SER A 36 -14.11 8.56 5.26
CA SER A 36 -13.35 7.52 5.95
C SER A 36 -13.64 7.40 7.45
N ILE A 37 -14.44 8.30 8.05
CA ILE A 37 -14.78 8.30 9.50
C ILE A 37 -15.23 6.93 10.00
N THR A 38 -16.21 6.33 9.33
CA THR A 38 -16.78 5.03 9.73
C THR A 38 -15.84 3.85 9.47
N ARG A 39 -14.78 4.07 8.68
CA ARG A 39 -13.84 3.05 8.21
C ARG A 39 -12.49 3.10 8.94
N PHE A 40 -12.19 4.20 9.61
CA PHE A 40 -10.91 4.40 10.28
C PHE A 40 -10.60 3.29 11.29
N ASP A 41 -11.56 2.86 12.11
CA ASP A 41 -11.27 1.83 13.11
C ASP A 41 -10.88 0.51 12.44
N ALA A 42 -11.54 0.13 11.35
CA ALA A 42 -11.16 -1.05 10.58
C ALA A 42 -9.78 -0.90 9.92
N ILE A 43 -9.47 0.27 9.34
CA ILE A 43 -8.15 0.58 8.76
C ILE A 43 -7.05 0.53 9.83
N LYS A 44 -7.31 1.13 11.00
CA LYS A 44 -6.37 1.15 12.14
C LYS A 44 -6.07 -0.27 12.61
N GLN A 45 -7.10 -1.10 12.80
CA GLN A 45 -6.92 -2.50 13.21
C GLN A 45 -6.22 -3.34 12.14
N SER A 46 -6.55 -3.14 10.86
CA SER A 46 -5.90 -3.89 9.77
C SER A 46 -4.42 -3.53 9.62
N ILE A 47 -4.05 -2.25 9.77
CA ILE A 47 -2.64 -1.81 9.79
C ILE A 47 -1.89 -2.46 10.96
N LEU A 48 -2.47 -2.46 12.16
CA LEU A 48 -1.84 -3.07 13.34
C LEU A 48 -1.62 -4.58 13.13
N LEU A 49 -2.62 -5.29 12.63
CA LEU A 49 -2.50 -6.71 12.30
C LEU A 49 -1.42 -6.96 11.25
N PHE A 50 -1.43 -6.16 10.17
CA PHE A 50 -0.48 -6.27 9.08
C PHE A 50 0.97 -6.08 9.56
N VAL A 51 1.22 -5.02 10.33
CA VAL A 51 2.56 -4.71 10.85
C VAL A 51 3.07 -5.83 11.75
N ASN A 52 2.26 -6.30 12.70
CA ASN A 52 2.65 -7.39 13.60
C ASN A 52 2.95 -8.68 12.83
N THR A 53 2.11 -9.01 11.85
CA THR A 53 2.28 -10.21 11.02
C THR A 53 3.55 -10.11 10.17
N LYS A 54 3.79 -8.97 9.51
CA LYS A 54 4.99 -8.76 8.71
C LYS A 54 6.25 -8.82 9.56
N LEU A 55 6.27 -8.21 10.75
CA LEU A 55 7.42 -8.28 11.64
C LEU A 55 7.70 -9.69 12.16
N THR A 56 6.66 -10.51 12.34
CA THR A 56 6.82 -11.94 12.70
C THR A 56 7.46 -12.73 11.55
N ILE A 57 7.10 -12.42 10.31
CA ILE A 57 7.70 -13.03 9.11
C ILE A 57 9.16 -12.58 8.93
N ASN A 58 9.42 -11.28 9.07
CA ASN A 58 10.76 -10.73 9.00
C ASN A 58 10.85 -9.45 9.88
N PRO A 59 11.63 -9.49 10.98
CA PRO A 59 11.76 -8.37 11.91
C PRO A 59 12.53 -7.18 11.34
N GLN A 60 13.14 -7.33 10.15
CA GLN A 60 13.83 -6.26 9.45
C GLN A 60 12.89 -5.42 8.56
N HIS A 61 11.60 -5.74 8.45
CA HIS A 61 10.66 -4.83 7.83
C HIS A 61 10.54 -3.52 8.61
N ARG A 62 10.40 -2.40 7.90
CA ARG A 62 10.21 -1.09 8.51
C ARG A 62 9.00 -0.39 7.90
N PHE A 63 8.35 0.43 8.70
CA PHE A 63 7.08 1.06 8.35
C PHE A 63 7.16 2.57 8.53
N ALA A 64 6.50 3.30 7.64
CA ALA A 64 6.29 4.74 7.72
C ALA A 64 4.83 5.07 7.37
N PHE A 65 4.36 6.23 7.82
CA PHE A 65 2.96 6.62 7.70
C PHE A 65 2.81 8.04 7.15
N ALA A 66 1.92 8.19 6.20
CA ALA A 66 1.50 9.44 5.60
C ALA A 66 -0.03 9.50 5.53
N THR A 67 -0.57 10.70 5.50
CA THR A 67 -1.99 10.96 5.35
C THR A 67 -2.24 11.71 4.06
N LEU A 68 -3.32 11.37 3.37
CA LEU A 68 -3.80 12.04 2.17
C LEU A 68 -5.06 12.82 2.54
N SER A 69 -4.95 14.14 2.55
CA SER A 69 -6.10 15.04 2.54
C SER A 69 -6.21 15.64 1.14
N ASN A 70 -6.01 16.94 0.98
CA ASN A 70 -5.89 17.57 -0.34
C ASN A 70 -4.52 17.22 -0.97
N SER A 71 -3.49 17.24 -0.13
CA SER A 71 -2.13 16.82 -0.44
C SER A 71 -1.61 15.88 0.65
N VAL A 72 -0.46 15.28 0.38
CA VAL A 72 0.13 14.28 1.26
C VAL A 72 0.93 14.97 2.36
N SER A 73 0.59 14.65 3.60
CA SER A 73 1.35 15.06 4.79
C SER A 73 1.97 13.82 5.45
N SER A 74 3.27 13.86 5.73
CA SER A 74 3.95 12.78 6.44
C SER A 74 3.62 12.86 7.92
N LEU A 75 3.03 11.79 8.48
CA LEU A 75 2.71 11.67 9.90
C LEU A 75 3.90 11.08 10.68
N MET A 76 4.70 10.22 10.03
CA MET A 76 5.94 9.66 10.59
C MET A 76 7.07 9.83 9.58
N LYS A 77 8.08 10.64 9.94
CA LYS A 77 9.16 11.06 9.02
C LYS A 77 10.19 9.96 8.71
N GLU A 78 10.25 8.91 9.52
CA GLU A 78 11.28 7.86 9.40
C GLU A 78 10.68 6.47 9.49
N PHE A 79 11.31 5.52 8.80
CA PHE A 79 10.92 4.11 8.82
C PHE A 79 11.34 3.44 10.13
N SER A 80 10.41 2.76 10.80
CA SER A 80 10.64 2.07 12.08
C SER A 80 10.14 0.63 12.03
N SER A 81 10.84 -0.28 12.70
CA SER A 81 10.39 -1.66 12.93
C SER A 81 9.67 -1.83 14.28
N LYS A 82 9.49 -0.74 15.05
CA LYS A 82 8.85 -0.78 16.36
C LYS A 82 7.32 -0.73 16.24
N VAL A 83 6.65 -1.64 16.91
CA VAL A 83 5.18 -1.70 16.94
C VAL A 83 4.61 -0.46 17.65
N GLU A 84 5.30 0.07 18.66
CA GLU A 84 4.89 1.27 19.41
C GLU A 84 4.85 2.51 18.53
N SER A 85 5.81 2.65 17.60
CA SER A 85 5.81 3.73 16.60
C SER A 85 4.58 3.64 15.71
N THR A 86 4.19 2.43 15.32
CA THR A 86 2.97 2.18 14.54
C THR A 86 1.72 2.54 15.35
N ILE A 87 1.62 2.09 16.60
CA ILE A 87 0.49 2.42 17.48
C ILE A 87 0.34 3.94 17.63
N ALA A 88 1.45 4.66 17.83
CA ALA A 88 1.44 6.11 17.93
C ALA A 88 0.95 6.79 16.64
N ALA A 89 1.45 6.36 15.47
CA ALA A 89 1.01 6.88 14.18
C ALA A 89 -0.48 6.61 13.92
N VAL A 90 -0.93 5.38 14.17
CA VAL A 90 -2.32 4.93 13.97
C VAL A 90 -3.30 5.70 14.87
N ARG A 91 -2.90 6.03 16.10
CA ARG A 91 -3.68 6.89 17.00
C ARG A 91 -3.80 8.33 16.51
N GLY A 92 -2.79 8.82 15.78
CA GLY A 92 -2.77 10.17 15.21
C GLY A 92 -3.68 10.37 14.00
N PHE A 93 -4.22 9.31 13.40
CA PHE A 93 -5.16 9.45 12.28
C PHE A 93 -6.52 9.97 12.75
N SER A 94 -6.92 11.10 12.16
CA SER A 94 -8.22 11.72 12.31
C SER A 94 -8.75 12.14 10.95
N ALA A 95 -10.06 12.04 10.75
CA ALA A 95 -10.70 12.59 9.57
C ALA A 95 -10.57 14.12 9.55
N THR A 96 -10.47 14.67 8.35
CA THR A 96 -10.53 16.10 8.08
C THR A 96 -11.94 16.49 7.64
N THR A 97 -12.25 17.78 7.65
CA THR A 97 -13.55 18.31 7.20
C THR A 97 -13.54 18.85 5.76
N SER A 98 -12.37 18.87 5.11
CA SER A 98 -12.20 19.45 3.77
C SER A 98 -12.25 18.37 2.69
N THR A 99 -13.15 18.56 1.72
CA THR A 99 -13.26 17.74 0.51
C THR A 99 -12.77 18.56 -0.68
N THR A 100 -11.56 18.29 -1.16
CA THR A 100 -11.07 18.80 -2.45
C THR A 100 -10.32 17.70 -3.18
N GLN A 101 -10.22 17.82 -4.50
CA GLN A 101 -9.60 16.81 -5.35
C GLN A 101 -8.22 16.36 -4.83
N PRO A 102 -8.02 15.06 -4.56
CA PRO A 102 -6.76 14.58 -4.00
C PRO A 102 -5.66 14.52 -5.05
N ASP A 103 -4.47 15.01 -4.70
CA ASP A 103 -3.27 14.95 -5.54
C ASP A 103 -2.20 13.99 -4.97
N LEU A 104 -1.92 12.92 -5.71
CA LEU A 104 -0.92 11.90 -5.37
C LEU A 104 0.49 12.26 -5.86
N THR A 105 0.68 13.37 -6.58
CA THR A 105 1.99 13.79 -7.09
C THR A 105 3.03 13.86 -5.97
N THR A 106 2.65 14.45 -4.84
CA THR A 106 3.53 14.58 -3.66
C THR A 106 3.83 13.22 -3.01
N LEU A 107 2.88 12.29 -3.00
CA LEU A 107 3.10 10.91 -2.53
C LEU A 107 4.13 10.21 -3.40
N PHE A 108 3.99 10.29 -4.72
CA PHE A 108 4.87 9.60 -5.64
C PHE A 108 6.28 10.18 -5.64
N GLN A 109 6.43 11.51 -5.53
CA GLN A 109 7.74 12.14 -5.33
C GLN A 109 8.40 11.70 -4.03
N LEU A 110 7.63 11.64 -2.93
CA LEU A 110 8.11 11.13 -1.65
C LEU A 110 8.53 9.67 -1.77
N ALA A 111 7.67 8.81 -2.33
CA ALA A 111 7.93 7.40 -2.52
C ALA A 111 9.17 7.17 -3.40
N ALA A 112 9.35 7.92 -4.48
CA ALA A 112 10.54 7.80 -5.32
C ALA A 112 11.83 8.19 -4.60
N ARG A 113 11.78 9.22 -3.75
CA ARG A 113 12.92 9.62 -2.92
C ARG A 113 13.27 8.53 -1.90
N GLU A 114 12.26 8.02 -1.20
CA GLU A 114 12.47 6.96 -0.21
C GLU A 114 12.90 5.65 -0.87
N ALA A 115 12.37 5.31 -2.04
CA ALA A 115 12.74 4.10 -2.79
C ALA A 115 14.23 4.07 -3.15
N ARG A 116 14.77 5.22 -3.57
CA ARG A 116 16.22 5.35 -3.84
C ARG A 116 17.03 5.10 -2.57
N LYS A 117 16.60 5.61 -1.42
CA LYS A 117 17.26 5.37 -0.12
C LYS A 117 17.16 3.91 0.31
N SER A 118 15.98 3.30 0.22
CA SER A 118 15.75 1.88 0.52
C SER A 118 16.67 1.00 -0.33
N ARG A 119 16.77 1.29 -1.64
CA ARG A 119 17.63 0.53 -2.56
C ARG A 119 19.11 0.62 -2.19
N MET A 120 19.60 1.79 -1.77
CA MET A 120 20.98 1.94 -1.27
C MET A 120 21.24 1.08 -0.03
N GLN A 121 20.20 0.72 0.72
CA GLN A 121 20.26 -0.13 1.90
C GLN A 121 19.91 -1.60 1.59
N GLY A 122 19.81 -1.99 0.31
CA GLY A 122 19.46 -3.35 -0.11
C GLY A 122 18.00 -3.74 0.19
N ARG A 123 17.10 -2.76 0.27
CA ARG A 123 15.67 -2.94 0.58
C ARG A 123 14.81 -2.53 -0.60
N ILE A 124 13.63 -3.14 -0.71
CA ILE A 124 12.58 -2.70 -1.64
C ILE A 124 11.62 -1.75 -0.93
N LEU A 125 11.08 -0.76 -1.67
CA LEU A 125 10.00 0.08 -1.18
C LEU A 125 8.65 -0.41 -1.72
N ARG A 126 7.68 -0.52 -0.81
CA ARG A 126 6.27 -0.73 -1.11
C ARG A 126 5.45 0.43 -0.55
N VAL A 127 4.52 0.94 -1.33
CA VAL A 127 3.52 1.92 -0.90
C VAL A 127 2.18 1.21 -0.83
N ILE A 128 1.47 1.35 0.30
CA ILE A 128 0.11 0.85 0.49
C ILE A 128 -0.81 2.05 0.68
N LEU A 129 -1.70 2.29 -0.27
CA LEU A 129 -2.65 3.41 -0.26
C LEU A 129 -4.04 2.91 0.13
N PHE A 130 -4.59 3.42 1.24
CA PHE A 130 -6.02 3.29 1.57
C PHE A 130 -6.75 4.50 1.00
N TYR A 131 -7.49 4.32 -0.09
CA TYR A 131 -8.25 5.38 -0.75
C TYR A 131 -9.74 5.23 -0.43
N CYS A 132 -10.37 6.29 0.09
CA CYS A 132 -11.71 6.20 0.68
C CYS A 132 -12.75 7.08 0.00
N ARG A 133 -12.35 7.96 -0.93
CA ARG A 133 -13.28 8.84 -1.65
C ARG A 133 -13.93 8.13 -2.82
N SER A 134 -15.26 8.07 -2.77
CA SER A 134 -16.03 7.32 -3.77
C SER A 134 -16.32 8.13 -5.04
N THR A 135 -16.36 9.46 -4.95
CA THR A 135 -16.83 10.35 -6.03
C THR A 135 -15.72 11.09 -6.76
N GLU A 136 -14.48 10.97 -6.29
CA GLU A 136 -13.35 11.73 -6.81
C GLU A 136 -12.25 10.78 -7.27
N ARG A 137 -11.70 11.02 -8.46
CA ARG A 137 -10.49 10.34 -8.91
C ARG A 137 -9.26 11.16 -8.49
N PRO A 138 -8.24 10.52 -7.91
CA PRO A 138 -7.01 11.24 -7.57
C PRO A 138 -6.29 11.67 -8.83
N GLN A 139 -5.74 12.88 -8.81
CA GLN A 139 -4.84 13.36 -9.85
C GLN A 139 -3.39 13.04 -9.50
N HIS A 140 -2.55 12.92 -10.52
CA HIS A 140 -1.11 12.87 -10.33
C HIS A 140 -0.36 13.35 -11.57
N GLN A 141 0.83 13.88 -11.34
CA GLN A 141 1.83 14.14 -12.37
C GLN A 141 3.04 13.26 -12.07
N TRP A 142 3.06 12.06 -12.64
CA TRP A 142 4.12 11.08 -12.41
C TRP A 142 4.57 10.42 -13.72
N PRO A 143 5.88 10.31 -13.99
CA PRO A 143 6.37 9.64 -15.19
C PRO A 143 6.10 8.12 -15.13
N GLU A 144 5.40 7.58 -16.13
CA GLU A 144 5.04 6.15 -16.20
C GLU A 144 6.25 5.20 -16.39
N ASN A 145 7.41 5.74 -16.75
CA ASN A 145 8.62 4.97 -17.06
C ASN A 145 9.50 4.63 -15.84
N GLN A 146 9.09 4.99 -14.62
CA GLN A 146 9.90 4.78 -13.41
C GLN A 146 9.44 3.58 -12.59
N ARG A 147 10.23 2.49 -12.61
CA ARG A 147 10.02 1.29 -11.77
C ARG A 147 10.84 1.37 -10.48
N LEU A 148 10.43 2.26 -9.57
CA LEU A 148 11.17 2.52 -8.32
C LEU A 148 10.60 1.79 -7.10
N PHE A 149 9.29 1.59 -7.05
CA PHE A 149 8.58 1.01 -5.91
C PHE A 149 7.34 0.25 -6.40
N THR A 150 6.75 -0.53 -5.50
CA THR A 150 5.44 -1.17 -5.73
C THR A 150 4.34 -0.36 -5.06
N LEU A 151 3.16 -0.29 -5.68
CA LEU A 151 1.99 0.43 -5.16
C LEU A 151 0.81 -0.54 -5.06
N ASP A 152 0.41 -0.84 -3.83
CA ASP A 152 -0.79 -1.61 -3.53
C ASP A 152 -1.89 -0.61 -3.13
N ILE A 153 -3.06 -0.70 -3.75
CA ILE A 153 -4.18 0.22 -3.48
C ILE A 153 -5.35 -0.57 -2.91
N MET A 154 -5.79 -0.18 -1.72
CA MET A 154 -7.05 -0.60 -1.14
C MET A 154 -8.08 0.50 -1.37
N TYR A 155 -8.92 0.32 -2.39
CA TYR A 155 -10.05 1.20 -2.66
C TYR A 155 -11.24 0.78 -1.81
N LEU A 156 -11.62 1.64 -0.87
CA LEU A 156 -12.79 1.46 -0.03
C LEU A 156 -13.84 2.46 -0.50
N HIS A 157 -15.03 1.97 -0.85
CA HIS A 157 -16.14 2.82 -1.29
C HIS A 157 -17.46 2.29 -0.76
N ASP A 158 -18.45 3.18 -0.69
CA ASP A 158 -19.83 2.78 -0.39
C ASP A 158 -20.41 1.98 -1.54
N LYS A 159 -21.51 1.24 -1.28
CA LYS A 159 -22.16 0.41 -2.29
C LYS A 159 -22.36 1.20 -3.60
N PRO A 160 -22.00 0.64 -4.77
CA PRO A 160 -22.10 1.35 -6.04
C PRO A 160 -23.51 1.90 -6.27
N GLY A 161 -23.57 3.14 -6.72
CA GLY A 161 -24.80 3.87 -7.03
C GLY A 161 -24.64 4.69 -8.31
N PRO A 162 -25.70 5.35 -8.80
CA PRO A 162 -25.66 6.14 -10.03
C PRO A 162 -24.54 7.20 -10.04
N ASP A 163 -24.27 7.78 -8.86
CA ASP A 163 -23.27 8.84 -8.66
C ASP A 163 -21.88 8.30 -8.25
N ASN A 164 -21.75 6.98 -8.09
CA ASN A 164 -20.55 6.30 -7.60
C ASN A 164 -20.42 4.94 -8.31
N CYS A 165 -20.11 4.99 -9.61
CA CYS A 165 -19.84 3.82 -10.43
C CYS A 165 -18.33 3.76 -10.73
N PRO A 166 -17.63 2.65 -10.42
CA PRO A 166 -16.18 2.53 -10.56
C PRO A 166 -15.67 2.73 -12.01
#